data_AF-A0A2P8KUK3-F1
#
_entry.id   AF-A0A2P8KUK3-F1
#
_cell.length_a   1.000
_cell.length_b   1.000
_cell.length_c   1.000
_cell.angle_alpha   90.00
_cell.angle_beta   90.00
_cell.angle_gamma   90.00
#
_symmetry.space_group_name_H-M   'P 1'
#
loop_
_entity.id
_entity.type
_entity.pdbx_description
1 polymer ?
#
loop_
_entity_poly.entity_id
_entity_poly.type
_entity_poly.pdbx_seq_one_letter_code
_entity_poly.pdbx_strand_id
1 'polypeptide(L)'
;MKRLALVILAASTLVGCSATGGAFTVKTAVGVECKAQKPERPVFATEALRKGSDVDQYVRAARAERLQRDGYEEKLVAALDECIAPIAKP
;
A
#
# COMPACT_ATOMS: atom_id res chain seq x y z
N MET A 1 -14.36 -63.82 10.87
CA MET A 1 -15.30 -62.67 11.05
C MET A 1 -14.66 -61.54 11.86
N LYS A 2 -14.41 -61.68 13.17
CA LYS A 2 -13.87 -60.60 14.05
C LYS A 2 -12.49 -60.07 13.65
N ARG A 3 -11.57 -60.96 13.24
CA ARG A 3 -10.23 -60.58 12.76
C ARG A 3 -10.27 -59.80 11.44
N LEU A 4 -11.21 -60.12 10.55
CA LEU A 4 -11.39 -59.41 9.29
C LEU A 4 -11.90 -57.98 9.53
N ALA A 5 -12.84 -57.80 10.47
CA ALA A 5 -13.36 -56.50 10.84
C ALA A 5 -12.29 -55.56 11.43
N LEU A 6 -11.37 -56.10 12.24
CA LEU A 6 -10.22 -55.36 12.78
C LEU A 6 -9.24 -54.92 11.68
N VAL A 7 -8.99 -55.77 10.69
CA VAL A 7 -8.11 -55.44 9.56
C VAL A 7 -8.74 -54.35 8.67
N ILE A 8 -10.04 -54.43 8.42
CA ILE A 8 -10.76 -53.42 7.62
C ILE A 8 -10.78 -52.06 8.35
N LEU A 9 -11.05 -52.05 9.66
CA LEU A 9 -11.04 -50.82 10.47
C LEU A 9 -9.64 -50.17 10.53
N ALA A 10 -8.59 -50.99 10.66
CA ALA A 10 -7.21 -50.52 10.63
C ALA A 10 -6.81 -49.98 9.25
N ALA A 11 -7.28 -50.59 8.15
CA ALA A 11 -6.97 -50.13 6.81
C ALA A 11 -7.65 -48.79 6.48
N SER A 12 -8.85 -48.54 7.01
CA SER A 12 -9.58 -47.29 6.75
C SER A 12 -8.94 -46.04 7.34
N THR A 13 -8.05 -46.15 8.34
CA THR A 13 -7.35 -44.98 8.92
C THR A 13 -6.13 -44.54 8.11
N LEU A 14 -5.66 -45.35 7.15
CA LEU A 14 -4.49 -45.03 6.31
C LEU A 14 -4.83 -44.23 5.04
N VAL A 15 -6.10 -44.05 4.67
CA VAL A 15 -6.51 -43.40 3.41
C VAL A 15 -6.33 -41.86 3.43
N GLY A 16 -6.08 -41.26 4.60
CA GLY A 16 -5.93 -39.81 4.73
C GLY A 16 -4.63 -39.23 4.16
N CYS A 17 -3.59 -40.05 3.94
CA CYS A 17 -2.24 -39.55 3.63
C CYS A 17 -1.95 -39.35 2.13
N SER A 18 -2.86 -39.73 1.23
CA SER A 18 -2.68 -39.55 -0.22
C SER A 18 -3.22 -38.22 -0.78
N ALA A 19 -3.79 -37.37 0.07
CA ALA A 19 -4.31 -36.05 -0.30
C ALA A 19 -3.24 -34.95 -0.16
N THR A 20 -2.02 -35.17 -0.65
CA THR A 20 -1.08 -34.07 -0.86
C THR A 20 -1.48 -33.38 -2.15
N GLY A 21 -2.21 -32.26 -2.03
CA GLY A 21 -2.59 -31.42 -3.17
C GLY A 21 -1.38 -31.12 -4.06
N GLY A 22 -1.55 -31.26 -5.38
CA GLY A 22 -0.49 -31.09 -6.36
C GLY A 22 0.16 -29.70 -6.30
N ALA A 23 1.32 -29.56 -6.93
CA ALA A 23 1.95 -28.25 -7.10
C ALA A 23 1.04 -27.35 -7.95
N PHE A 24 0.45 -26.33 -7.33
CA PHE A 24 -0.32 -25.31 -8.04
C PHE A 24 0.52 -24.06 -8.21
N THR A 25 0.53 -23.50 -9.43
CA THR A 25 1.20 -22.24 -9.71
C THR A 25 0.37 -21.08 -9.18
N VAL A 26 0.88 -20.38 -8.17
CA VAL A 26 0.27 -19.16 -7.63
C VAL A 26 0.93 -17.95 -8.27
N LYS A 27 0.13 -17.07 -8.89
CA LYS A 27 0.60 -15.77 -9.36
C LYS A 27 0.53 -14.78 -8.22
N THR A 28 1.64 -14.59 -7.51
CA THR A 28 1.79 -13.55 -6.50
C THR A 28 2.32 -12.29 -7.18
N ALA A 29 1.69 -11.14 -6.91
CA ALA A 29 2.22 -9.85 -7.34
C ALA A 29 3.59 -9.62 -6.69
N VAL A 30 4.61 -9.39 -7.51
CA VAL A 30 5.95 -9.02 -7.05
C VAL A 30 6.02 -7.49 -7.03
N GLY A 31 6.39 -6.91 -5.90
CA GLY A 31 6.58 -5.46 -5.79
C GLY A 31 7.69 -5.00 -6.72
N VAL A 32 7.36 -4.04 -7.60
CA VAL A 32 8.32 -3.36 -8.48
C VAL A 32 8.61 -1.97 -7.94
N GLU A 33 9.76 -1.41 -8.32
CA GLU A 33 10.10 -0.03 -7.98
C GLU A 33 9.06 0.94 -8.58
N CYS A 34 8.52 1.84 -7.76
CA CYS A 34 7.61 2.86 -8.24
C CYS A 34 8.35 3.90 -9.10
N LYS A 35 7.75 4.28 -10.24
CA LYS A 35 8.29 5.27 -11.17
C LYS A 35 7.60 6.63 -11.10
N ALA A 36 6.76 6.86 -10.09
CA ALA A 36 6.11 8.14 -9.86
C ALA A 36 7.16 9.24 -9.65
N GLN A 37 6.90 10.41 -10.23
CA GLN A 37 7.77 11.57 -10.10
C GLN A 37 7.31 12.45 -8.94
N LYS A 38 8.27 12.98 -8.17
CA LYS A 38 7.95 13.95 -7.12
C LYS A 38 7.48 15.27 -7.76
N PRO A 39 6.28 15.77 -7.42
CA PRO A 39 5.82 17.07 -7.88
C PRO A 39 6.75 18.20 -7.43
N GLU A 40 6.93 19.19 -8.30
CA GLU A 40 7.70 20.40 -7.99
C GLU A 40 7.08 21.15 -6.81
N ARG A 41 7.91 21.52 -5.85
CA ARG A 41 7.47 22.27 -4.67
C ARG A 41 7.30 23.74 -5.05
N PRO A 42 6.12 24.35 -4.81
CA PRO A 42 5.94 25.77 -5.04
C PRO A 42 6.74 26.60 -4.04
N VAL A 43 7.09 27.83 -4.42
CA VAL A 43 7.65 28.82 -3.48
C VAL A 43 6.52 29.32 -2.59
N PHE A 44 6.69 29.19 -1.27
CA PHE A 44 5.66 29.56 -0.30
C PHE A 44 5.89 30.99 0.21
N ALA A 45 4.80 31.75 0.35
CA ALA A 45 4.88 33.17 0.75
C ALA A 45 5.57 33.36 2.12
N THR A 46 5.39 32.41 3.03
CA THR A 46 6.05 32.40 4.34
C THR A 46 7.57 32.27 4.27
N GLU A 47 8.13 31.70 3.21
CA GLU A 47 9.58 31.53 3.03
C GLU A 47 10.29 32.87 2.75
N ALA A 48 9.55 33.87 2.26
CA ALA A 48 10.08 35.20 2.00
C ALA A 48 10.04 36.12 3.25
N LEU A 49 9.48 35.66 4.37
CA LEU A 49 9.37 36.46 5.58
C LEU A 49 10.75 36.66 6.23
N ARG A 50 10.99 37.87 6.75
CA ARG A 50 12.20 38.17 7.51
C ARG A 50 12.09 37.58 8.92
N LYS A 51 13.23 37.25 9.51
CA LYS A 51 13.28 36.91 10.94
C LYS A 51 12.74 38.09 11.75
N GLY A 52 11.82 37.79 12.68
CA GLY A 52 11.18 38.81 13.52
C GLY A 52 9.96 39.49 12.89
N SER A 53 9.46 39.03 11.74
CA SER A 53 8.14 39.45 11.23
C SER A 53 7.06 39.25 12.29
N ASP A 54 6.16 40.22 12.42
CA ASP A 54 5.05 40.14 13.38
C ASP A 54 4.02 39.07 12.97
N VAL A 55 3.11 38.78 13.92
CA VAL A 55 2.06 37.76 13.74
C VAL A 55 1.16 38.09 12.56
N ASP A 56 0.82 39.35 12.35
CA ASP A 56 -0.09 39.75 11.26
C ASP A 56 0.55 39.55 9.88
N GLN A 57 1.86 39.81 9.75
CA GLN A 57 2.63 39.51 8.55
C GLN A 57 2.65 38.01 8.27
N TYR A 58 2.90 37.19 9.29
CA TYR A 58 2.88 35.74 9.16
C TYR A 58 1.51 35.22 8.74
N VAL A 59 0.43 35.66 9.41
CA VAL A 59 -0.94 35.23 9.10
C VAL A 59 -1.35 35.61 7.69
N ARG A 60 -0.99 36.82 7.22
CA ARG A 60 -1.25 37.23 5.83
C ARG A 60 -0.52 36.33 4.82
N ALA A 61 0.77 36.04 5.03
CA ALA A 61 1.54 35.17 4.16
C ALA A 61 1.00 33.72 4.17
N ALA A 62 0.74 33.16 5.36
CA ALA A 62 0.19 31.82 5.53
C ALA A 62 -1.19 31.67 4.87
N ARG A 63 -2.04 32.70 4.98
CA ARG A 63 -3.36 32.70 4.32
C ARG A 63 -3.25 32.76 2.81
N ALA A 64 -2.26 33.48 2.27
CA ALA A 64 -2.00 33.55 0.83
C ALA A 64 -1.55 32.20 0.25
N GLU A 65 -0.79 31.40 1.01
CA GLU A 65 -0.29 30.10 0.54
C GLU A 65 -1.21 28.91 0.83
N ARG A 66 -2.30 29.08 1.61
CA ARG A 66 -3.14 27.95 2.06
C ARG A 66 -3.54 27.00 0.92
N LEU A 67 -4.17 27.53 -0.12
CA LEU A 67 -4.60 26.73 -1.27
C LEU A 67 -3.42 26.14 -2.07
N GLN A 68 -2.25 26.78 -2.05
CA GLN A 68 -1.06 26.23 -2.68
C GLN A 68 -0.52 25.01 -1.93
N ARG A 69 -0.60 25.03 -0.59
CA ARG A 69 -0.25 23.87 0.23
C ARG A 69 -1.23 22.72 0.03
N ASP A 70 -2.53 23.02 0.10
CA ASP A 70 -3.60 22.04 -0.11
C ASP A 70 -3.41 21.35 -1.48
N GLY A 71 -3.22 22.14 -2.55
CA GLY A 71 -2.98 21.59 -3.88
C GLY A 71 -1.64 20.87 -4.05
N TYR A 72 -0.60 21.24 -3.29
CA TYR A 72 0.66 20.49 -3.30
C TYR A 72 0.52 19.13 -2.59
N GLU A 73 -0.24 19.09 -1.50
CA GLU A 73 -0.57 17.86 -0.78
C GLU A 73 -1.39 16.90 -1.66
N GLU A 74 -2.41 17.40 -2.36
CA GLU A 74 -3.19 16.60 -3.32
C GLU A 74 -2.30 16.00 -4.42
N LYS A 75 -1.35 16.77 -4.96
CA LYS A 75 -0.38 16.26 -5.95
C LYS A 75 0.53 15.18 -5.36
N LEU A 76 0.96 15.34 -4.11
CA LEU A 76 1.78 14.33 -3.42
C LEU A 76 1.01 13.05 -3.17
N VAL A 77 -0.26 13.16 -2.76
CA VAL A 77 -1.16 12.01 -2.59
C VAL A 77 -1.36 11.29 -3.91
N ALA A 78 -1.65 12.02 -5.00
CA ALA A 78 -1.80 11.42 -6.32
C ALA A 78 -0.54 10.66 -6.77
N ALA A 79 0.65 11.23 -6.55
CA ALA A 79 1.91 10.55 -6.86
C ALA A 79 2.16 9.30 -6.00
N LEU A 80 1.69 9.30 -4.74
CA LEU A 80 1.76 8.12 -3.87
C LEU A 80 0.77 7.04 -4.33
N ASP A 81 -0.44 7.43 -4.71
CA ASP A 81 -1.49 6.51 -5.16
C ASP A 81 -1.06 5.71 -6.39
N GLU A 82 -0.28 6.32 -7.30
CA GLU A 82 0.36 5.61 -8.42
C GLU A 82 1.25 4.43 -7.95
N CYS A 83 1.87 4.54 -6.78
CA CYS A 83 2.77 3.52 -6.24
C CYS A 83 2.08 2.43 -5.44
N ILE A 84 0.96 2.75 -4.78
CA ILE A 84 0.32 1.86 -3.80
C ILE A 84 -0.99 1.27 -4.28
N ALA A 85 -1.50 1.70 -5.44
CA ALA A 85 -2.69 1.13 -6.03
C ALA A 85 -2.54 -0.39 -6.22
N PRO A 86 -3.57 -1.18 -5.86
CA PRO A 86 -3.52 -2.62 -6.03
C PRO A 86 -3.42 -2.96 -7.52
N ILE A 87 -2.51 -3.87 -7.86
CA ILE A 87 -2.43 -4.43 -9.21
C ILE A 87 -3.75 -5.16 -9.47
N ALA A 88 -4.57 -4.65 -10.39
CA ALA A 88 -5.84 -5.27 -10.73
C ALA A 88 -5.61 -6.75 -11.11
N LYS A 89 -6.42 -7.64 -10.53
CA LYS A 89 -6.38 -9.05 -10.88
C LYS A 89 -6.89 -9.19 -12.32
N PRO A 90 -6.14 -9.84 -13.24
CA PRO A 90 -6.61 -10.11 -14.58
C PRO A 90 -7.84 -11.03 -14.59
#